data_AF-A0A382SB62-F1
#
_entry.id   AF-A0A382SB62-F1
#
_cell.length_a   1.000
_cell.length_b   1.000
_cell.length_c   1.000
_cell.angle_alpha   90.00
_cell.angle_beta   90.00
_cell.angle_gamma   90.00
#
_symmetry.space_group_name_H-M   'P 1'
#
loop_
_entity.id
_entity.type
_entity.pdbx_description
1 polymer ?
#
loop_
_entity_poly.entity_id
_entity_poly.type
_entity_poly.pdbx_seq_one_letter_code
_entity_poly.pdbx_strand_id
1 'polypeptide(L)'
;MNDKHDSVANLDKKTRSAIRGWCIYDWANSAFFTSAGTAIFPIYFVVAFQAAFGSQTKIFGITFTGSSLWALGVSLSALFVALSSPILGAIADTKPL
;
A
#
# COMPACT_ATOMS: atom_id res chain seq x y z
N MET A 1 -0.59 -31.33 -19.78
CA MET A 1 -0.85 -30.82 -18.42
C MET A 1 -2.16 -31.40 -17.94
N ASN A 2 -2.21 -31.95 -16.73
CA ASN A 2 -3.40 -32.62 -16.18
C ASN A 2 -4.03 -31.68 -15.13
N ASP A 3 -4.89 -30.77 -15.58
CA ASP A 3 -5.43 -29.63 -14.81
C ASP A 3 -6.37 -30.03 -13.66
N LYS A 4 -6.57 -31.34 -13.46
CA LYS A 4 -7.41 -31.90 -12.38
C LYS A 4 -6.68 -32.04 -11.04
N HIS A 5 -5.34 -32.10 -11.01
CA HIS A 5 -4.62 -32.35 -9.75
C HIS A 5 -4.54 -31.13 -8.83
N ASP A 6 -4.52 -29.91 -9.38
CA ASP A 6 -4.22 -28.69 -8.61
C ASP A 6 -5.44 -27.79 -8.36
N SER A 7 -6.63 -28.31 -8.68
CA SER A 7 -7.88 -27.56 -8.51
C SER A 7 -8.17 -27.36 -7.02
N VAL A 8 -8.54 -26.14 -6.61
CA VAL A 8 -8.97 -25.83 -5.23
C VAL A 8 -10.09 -26.75 -4.70
N ALA A 9 -10.80 -27.42 -5.62
CA ALA A 9 -11.79 -28.44 -5.36
C ALA A 9 -11.24 -29.76 -4.77
N ASN A 10 -9.94 -30.05 -4.91
CA ASN A 10 -9.27 -31.23 -4.34
C ASN A 10 -8.57 -30.96 -3.00
N LEU A 11 -8.57 -29.72 -2.52
CA LEU A 11 -7.96 -29.36 -1.23
C LEU A 11 -8.83 -29.80 -0.04
N ASP A 12 -8.18 -30.14 1.08
CA ASP A 12 -8.87 -30.39 2.34
C ASP A 12 -9.78 -29.20 2.72
N LYS A 13 -10.88 -29.49 3.41
CA LYS A 13 -11.90 -28.51 3.80
C LYS A 13 -11.28 -27.37 4.63
N LYS A 14 -10.30 -27.65 5.50
CA LYS A 14 -9.63 -26.65 6.32
C LYS A 14 -8.81 -25.69 5.46
N THR A 15 -7.99 -26.21 4.54
CA THR A 15 -7.19 -25.40 3.61
C THR A 15 -8.07 -24.52 2.73
N ARG A 16 -9.19 -25.07 2.23
CA ARG A 16 -10.16 -24.30 1.43
C ARG A 16 -10.81 -23.16 2.22
N SER A 17 -11.12 -23.39 3.49
CA SER A 17 -11.63 -22.35 4.39
C SER A 17 -10.59 -21.27 4.65
N ALA A 18 -9.32 -21.66 4.87
CA ALA A 18 -8.22 -20.71 5.08
C ALA A 18 -7.99 -19.82 3.86
N ILE A 19 -7.98 -20.39 2.64
CA ILE A 19 -7.83 -19.63 1.40
C ILE A 19 -8.99 -18.63 1.24
N ARG A 20 -10.23 -19.04 1.47
CA ARG A 20 -11.39 -18.12 1.41
C ARG A 20 -11.28 -17.00 2.44
N GLY A 21 -10.83 -17.31 3.65
CA GLY A 21 -10.57 -16.30 4.68
C GLY A 21 -9.51 -15.30 4.25
N TRP A 22 -8.42 -15.79 3.65
CA TRP A 22 -7.35 -14.94 3.12
C TRP A 22 -7.84 -14.06 1.96
N CYS A 23 -8.64 -14.60 1.02
CA CYS A 23 -9.21 -13.82 -0.08
C CYS A 23 -10.13 -12.69 0.42
N ILE A 24 -10.99 -12.96 1.42
CA ILE A 24 -11.86 -11.93 2.00
C ILE A 24 -11.03 -10.87 2.75
N TYR A 25 -9.99 -11.31 3.47
CA TYR A 25 -9.06 -10.40 4.13
C TYR A 25 -8.34 -9.48 3.12
N ASP A 26 -7.78 -10.05 2.05
CA ASP A 26 -7.06 -9.30 1.02
C ASP A 26 -7.98 -8.32 0.27
N TRP A 27 -9.23 -8.74 0.01
CA TRP A 27 -10.25 -7.87 -0.56
C TRP A 27 -10.58 -6.68 0.34
N ALA A 28 -10.83 -6.94 1.63
CA ALA A 28 -11.17 -5.89 2.60
C ALA A 28 -9.99 -4.94 2.83
N ASN A 29 -8.77 -5.48 2.91
CA ASN A 29 -7.55 -4.70 3.09
C ASN A 29 -7.31 -3.75 1.91
N SER A 30 -7.40 -4.25 0.68
CA SER A 30 -7.23 -3.45 -0.53
C SER A 30 -8.30 -2.35 -0.64
N ALA A 31 -9.56 -2.67 -0.29
CA ALA A 31 -10.65 -1.69 -0.26
C ALA A 31 -10.42 -0.60 0.81
N PHE A 32 -9.92 -0.95 1.99
CA PHE A 32 -9.58 0.01 3.04
C PHE A 32 -8.47 0.97 2.62
N PHE A 33 -7.35 0.45 2.09
CA PHE A 33 -6.24 1.31 1.65
C PHE A 33 -6.65 2.25 0.51
N THR A 34 -7.46 1.78 -0.44
CA THR A 34 -7.94 2.62 -1.54
C THR A 34 -8.89 3.71 -1.06
N SER A 35 -9.81 3.38 -0.14
CA SER A 35 -10.79 4.35 0.38
C SER A 35 -10.17 5.29 1.40
N ALA A 36 -9.72 4.78 2.54
CA ALA A 36 -9.13 5.60 3.58
C ALA A 36 -7.80 6.20 3.12
N GLY A 37 -6.84 5.36 2.75
CA GLY A 37 -5.47 5.75 2.42
C GLY A 37 -5.38 6.70 1.22
N THR A 38 -6.11 6.43 0.14
CA THR A 38 -5.99 7.20 -1.09
C THR A 38 -7.04 8.31 -1.24
N ALA A 39 -8.28 8.13 -0.75
CA ALA A 39 -9.32 9.15 -0.93
C ALA A 39 -9.45 10.10 0.27
N ILE A 40 -9.43 9.58 1.49
CA ILE A 40 -9.74 10.38 2.70
C ILE A 40 -8.48 11.07 3.26
N PHE A 41 -7.39 10.32 3.44
CA PHE A 41 -6.17 10.81 4.09
C PHE A 41 -5.54 12.04 3.40
N PRO A 42 -5.44 12.12 2.06
CA PRO A 42 -4.85 13.29 1.42
C PRO A 42 -5.64 14.57 1.68
N ILE A 43 -6.97 14.48 1.66
CA ILE A 43 -7.86 15.61 1.93
C ILE A 43 -7.69 16.07 3.38
N TYR A 44 -7.73 15.12 4.32
CA TYR A 44 -7.51 15.40 5.72
C TYR A 44 -6.16 16.09 5.96
N PHE A 45 -5.09 15.60 5.33
CA PHE A 45 -3.76 16.19 5.45
C PHE A 45 -3.72 17.64 4.97
N VAL A 46 -4.33 17.94 3.81
CA VAL A 46 -4.36 19.32 3.27
C VAL A 46 -5.12 20.26 4.22
N VAL A 47 -6.26 19.82 4.78
CA VAL A 47 -7.04 20.61 5.74
C VAL A 47 -6.25 20.83 7.03
N ALA A 48 -5.64 19.78 7.59
CA ALA A 48 -4.82 19.87 8.80
C ALA A 48 -3.59 20.77 8.58
N PHE A 49 -2.95 20.66 7.42
CA PHE A 49 -1.85 21.54 7.02
C PHE A 49 -2.31 23.00 6.97
N GLN A 50 -3.47 23.27 6.36
CA GLN A 50 -3.98 24.63 6.26
C GLN A 50 -4.34 25.23 7.62
N ALA A 51 -4.85 24.41 8.55
CA ALA A 51 -5.11 24.83 9.91
C ALA A 51 -3.82 25.18 10.69
N ALA A 52 -2.71 24.48 10.42
CA ALA A 52 -1.45 24.68 11.13
C ALA A 52 -0.55 25.78 10.51
N PHE A 53 -0.49 25.86 9.19
CA PHE A 53 0.47 26.71 8.45
C PHE A 53 -0.20 27.73 7.52
N GLY A 54 -1.53 27.74 7.42
CA GLY A 54 -2.25 28.53 6.43
C GLY A 54 -2.15 27.94 5.01
N SER A 55 -2.48 28.74 4.00
CA SER A 55 -2.58 28.23 2.61
C SER A 55 -1.24 27.78 2.02
N GLN A 56 -0.12 28.31 2.51
CA GLN A 56 1.23 28.02 2.01
C GLN A 56 2.25 28.14 3.14
N THR A 57 3.27 27.28 3.11
CA THR A 57 4.45 27.40 3.98
C THR A 57 5.69 27.67 3.13
N LYS A 58 6.67 28.39 3.67
CA LYS A 58 7.93 28.65 2.99
C LYS A 58 9.04 27.86 3.70
N ILE A 59 9.61 26.89 3.00
CA ILE A 59 10.69 26.03 3.51
C ILE A 59 11.91 26.25 2.61
N PHE A 60 13.06 26.61 3.20
CA PHE A 60 14.31 26.92 2.48
C PHE A 60 14.14 27.91 1.31
N GLY A 61 13.23 28.87 1.43
CA GLY A 61 12.97 29.86 0.38
C GLY A 61 11.96 29.43 -0.68
N ILE A 62 11.53 28.17 -0.69
CA ILE A 62 10.56 27.60 -1.62
C ILE A 62 9.18 27.56 -0.97
N THR A 63 8.14 27.95 -1.71
CA THR A 63 6.74 27.92 -1.25
C THR A 63 6.13 26.56 -1.53
N PHE A 64 5.64 25.90 -0.48
CA PHE A 64 4.95 24.62 -0.55
C PHE A 64 3.50 24.76 -0.11
N THR A 65 2.61 24.07 -0.83
CA THR A 65 1.21 23.85 -0.45
C THR A 65 1.07 22.49 0.26
N GLY A 66 0.01 22.31 1.05
CA GLY A 66 -0.27 21.01 1.68
C GLY A 66 -0.31 19.85 0.68
N SER A 67 -0.91 20.07 -0.50
CA SER A 67 -0.98 19.05 -1.56
C SER A 67 0.40 18.69 -2.13
N SER A 68 1.28 19.68 -2.30
CA SER A 68 2.64 19.44 -2.79
C SER A 68 3.48 18.66 -1.79
N LEU A 69 3.36 18.97 -0.49
CA LEU A 69 4.11 18.30 0.56
C LEU A 69 3.64 16.86 0.76
N TRP A 70 2.32 16.62 0.66
CA TRP A 70 1.75 15.28 0.62
C TRP A 70 2.30 14.46 -0.55
N ALA A 71 2.25 15.02 -1.77
CA ALA A 71 2.74 14.33 -2.96
C ALA A 71 4.25 14.00 -2.85
N LEU A 72 5.06 14.92 -2.30
CA LEU A 72 6.48 14.67 -2.03
C LEU A 72 6.69 13.58 -0.98
N GLY A 73 5.90 13.54 0.09
CA GLY A 73 5.98 12.49 1.10
C GLY A 73 5.67 11.11 0.52
N VAL A 74 4.62 11.01 -0.32
CA VAL A 74 4.25 9.77 -1.00
C VAL A 74 5.33 9.34 -2.01
N SER A 75 5.88 10.27 -2.80
CA SER A 75 6.91 9.94 -3.79
C SER A 75 8.23 9.50 -3.15
N LEU A 76 8.65 10.13 -2.05
CA LEU A 76 9.82 9.69 -1.28
C LEU A 76 9.61 8.29 -0.67
N SER A 77 8.40 8.02 -0.18
CA SER A 77 8.04 6.69 0.34
C SER A 77 8.11 5.64 -0.78
N ALA A 78 7.57 5.95 -1.96
CA ALA A 78 7.63 5.06 -3.12
C ALA A 78 9.08 4.84 -3.61
N LEU A 79 9.91 5.88 -3.60
CA LEU A 79 11.33 5.78 -3.92
C LEU A 79 12.06 4.86 -2.94
N PHE A 80 11.79 5.00 -1.63
CA PHE A 80 12.36 4.13 -0.61
C PHE A 80 11.97 2.66 -0.84
N VAL A 81 10.69 2.41 -1.16
CA VAL A 81 10.22 1.06 -1.52
C VAL A 81 10.93 0.56 -2.78
N ALA A 82 11.06 1.39 -3.83
CA ALA A 82 11.71 1.01 -5.08
C ALA A 82 13.19 0.63 -4.89
N LEU A 83 13.90 1.30 -3.98
CA LEU A 83 15.30 0.99 -3.68
C LEU A 83 15.46 -0.23 -2.77
N SER A 84 14.53 -0.46 -1.83
CA SER A 84 14.59 -1.58 -0.90
C SER A 84 14.06 -2.90 -1.51
N SER A 85 13.12 -2.83 -2.45
CA SER A 85 12.46 -4.00 -3.05
C SER A 85 13.42 -5.00 -3.71
N PRO A 86 14.45 -4.59 -4.50
CA PRO A 86 15.38 -5.53 -5.11
C PRO A 86 16.20 -6.32 -4.08
N ILE A 87 16.62 -5.65 -3.00
CA ILE A 87 17.44 -6.26 -1.95
C ILE A 87 16.62 -7.29 -1.18
N LEU A 88 15.41 -6.90 -0.75
CA LEU A 88 14.51 -7.79 -0.03
C LEU A 88 14.03 -8.94 -0.91
N GLY A 89 13.75 -8.67 -2.18
CA GLY A 89 13.37 -9.68 -3.18
C GLY A 89 14.47 -10.71 -3.40
N ALA A 90 15.72 -10.27 -3.57
CA ALA A 90 16.85 -11.18 -3.71
C ALA A 90 17.04 -12.09 -2.48
N ILE A 91 16.80 -11.57 -1.26
CA ILE A 91 16.84 -12.39 -0.04
C ILE A 91 15.68 -13.39 0.00
N ALA A 92 14.46 -12.96 -0.36
CA ALA A 92 13.29 -13.83 -0.38
C ALA A 92 13.44 -15.00 -1.35
N ASP A 93 14.10 -14.78 -2.49
CA ASP A 93 14.29 -15.79 -3.55
C ASP A 93 15.29 -16.89 -3.18
N THR A 94 16.12 -16.68 -2.14
CA THR A 94 17.11 -17.69 -1.70
C THR A 94 16.52 -18.85 -0.90
N LYS A 95 15.25 -18.79 -0.48
CA LYS A 95 14.60 -19.87 0.26
C LYS A 95 13.58 -20.59 -0.63
N PRO A 96 13.84 -21.84 -1.05
CA PRO A 96 12.79 -22.67 -1.63
C PRO A 96 11.74 -22.96 -0.54
N LEU A 97 10.47 -22.72 -0.88
CA LEU A 97 9.31 -23.14 -0.09
C LEU A 97 9.03 -24.63 -0.30
#